data_AF-A0A963DCC8-F1
#
_entry.id   AF-A0A963DCC8-F1
#
_cell.length_a   1.000
_cell.length_b   1.000
_cell.length_c   1.000
_cell.angle_alpha   90.00
_cell.angle_beta   90.00
_cell.angle_gamma   90.00
#
_symmetry.space_group_name_H-M   'P 1'
#
loop_
_entity.id
_entity.type
_entity.pdbx_description
1 polymer ?
#
loop_
_entity_poly.entity_id
_entity_poly.type
_entity_poly.pdbx_seq_one_letter_code
_entity_poly.pdbx_strand_id
1 'polypeptide(L)'
;MGSAASNASPAVRLVAWAGLAVLTLALLEIAARIVFPLVEAPGFNRANYSPQLVSGPLLNRSLAHAQIVVESAPDDARSEHRLNLYGFRDGDWSFERDRRSRVLVIGDSMVEGFLAAPEQTIPAVLQALSQTEGRGEEYLNLGIGGAGLREYVRLLQDAVALFEPDRVLFVMHANDLLGDPRFDDTLVSVDPGFARRSGLGSRIAEVFAAIAADRPVPRSWYQPPFTFFAAVPDPSNPWSGQGHKYEKFVDPGIAEAMRQGRFNPFNVSEVQNYEHYLRQPVEIRPWLEFVRDFLAERHISLTLAYIPQPAQVSDAYLPYKQRYCPPGVPSLMGDEYQQGARTLAAAAHELGIALVDMTEPFRRHEAEGTRLYWHYDEHLNGDGYRLAAQLLFDADGSTAGRRVE
;
A
#
# COMPACT_ATOMS: atom_id res chain seq x y z
N MET A 1 19.29 24.76 67.19
CA MET A 1 19.30 23.90 65.98
C MET A 1 19.37 24.81 64.76
N GLY A 2 20.57 25.25 64.40
CA GLY A 2 20.80 26.21 63.32
C GLY A 2 21.24 25.47 62.06
N SER A 3 20.43 25.57 61.02
CA SER A 3 20.65 25.04 59.67
C SER A 3 22.00 25.51 59.10
N ALA A 4 22.90 24.58 58.81
CA ALA A 4 24.10 24.80 58.01
C ALA A 4 23.71 25.04 56.54
N ALA A 5 23.30 26.26 56.20
CA ALA A 5 23.13 26.68 54.82
C ALA A 5 24.51 26.73 54.15
N SER A 6 24.73 25.88 53.16
CA SER A 6 26.00 25.77 52.44
C SER A 6 26.36 27.09 51.74
N ASN A 7 27.43 27.75 52.18
CA ASN A 7 28.03 28.91 51.52
C ASN A 7 28.84 28.48 50.29
N ALA A 8 28.19 27.88 49.29
CA ALA A 8 28.77 27.72 47.97
C ALA A 8 29.01 29.11 47.35
N SER A 9 30.22 29.35 46.83
CA SER A 9 30.58 30.63 46.22
C SER A 9 29.67 30.95 45.02
N PRO A 10 29.51 32.23 44.64
CA PRO A 10 28.71 32.62 43.47
C PRO A 10 29.10 31.86 42.19
N ALA A 11 30.40 31.58 42.00
CA ALA A 11 30.90 30.79 40.89
C ALA A 11 30.42 29.33 40.93
N VAL A 12 30.46 28.69 42.09
CA VAL A 12 29.96 27.30 42.26
C VAL A 12 28.45 27.23 42.00
N ARG A 13 27.69 28.22 42.46
CA ARG A 13 26.24 28.31 42.17
C ARG A 13 25.98 28.50 40.67
N LEU A 14 26.73 29.38 40.01
CA LEU A 14 26.60 29.60 38.56
C LEU A 14 26.88 28.32 37.75
N VAL A 15 27.96 27.59 38.10
CA VAL A 15 28.28 26.30 37.47
C VAL A 15 27.18 25.27 37.72
N ALA A 16 26.65 25.20 38.95
CA ALA A 16 25.54 24.29 39.27
C ALA A 16 24.26 24.63 38.46
N TRP A 17 23.91 25.91 38.35
CA TRP A 17 22.77 26.36 37.54
C TRP A 17 22.97 26.09 36.04
N ALA A 18 24.17 26.34 35.51
CA ALA A 18 24.51 26.03 34.14
C ALA A 18 24.43 24.51 33.86
N GLY A 19 24.96 23.70 34.78
CA GLY A 19 24.86 22.24 34.70
C GLY A 19 23.42 21.74 34.73
N LEU A 20 22.59 22.28 35.62
CA LEU A 20 21.15 21.96 35.69
C LEU A 20 20.41 22.35 34.41
N ALA A 21 20.71 23.52 33.85
CA ALA A 21 20.14 23.97 32.58
C ALA A 21 20.52 23.04 31.41
N VAL A 22 21.80 22.67 31.29
CA VAL A 22 22.27 21.71 30.27
C VAL A 22 21.59 20.35 30.43
N LEU A 23 21.53 19.82 31.66
CA LEU A 23 20.84 18.56 31.93
C LEU A 23 19.36 18.64 31.56
N THR A 24 18.69 19.74 31.88
CA THR A 24 17.27 19.95 31.58
C THR A 24 17.04 19.98 30.06
N LEU A 25 17.88 20.72 29.31
CA LEU A 25 17.81 20.75 27.84
C LEU A 25 18.09 19.38 27.22
N ALA A 26 19.05 18.62 27.75
CA ALA A 26 19.33 17.26 27.29
C ALA A 26 18.14 16.32 27.54
N LEU A 27 17.52 16.39 28.73
CA LEU A 27 16.34 15.59 29.05
C LEU A 27 15.13 15.96 28.19
N LEU A 28 14.90 17.25 27.93
CA LEU A 28 13.87 17.71 27.02
C LEU A 28 14.12 17.23 25.59
N GLU A 29 15.37 17.24 25.14
CA GLU A 29 15.73 16.78 23.79
C GLU A 29 15.53 15.27 23.65
N ILE A 30 15.91 14.49 24.67
CA ILE A 30 15.62 13.04 24.73
C ILE A 30 14.10 12.80 24.71
N ALA A 31 13.34 13.52 25.54
CA ALA A 31 11.89 13.41 25.57
C ALA A 31 11.28 13.78 24.20
N ALA A 32 11.76 14.84 23.55
CA ALA A 32 11.32 15.24 22.22
C ALA A 32 11.61 14.16 21.17
N ARG A 33 12.75 13.46 21.24
CA ARG A 33 13.07 12.35 20.32
C ARG A 33 12.20 11.13 20.52
N ILE A 34 11.81 10.85 21.77
CA ILE A 34 10.88 9.75 22.10
C ILE A 34 9.46 10.09 21.63
N VAL A 35 9.04 11.34 21.79
CA VAL A 35 7.67 11.78 21.46
C VAL A 35 7.50 12.07 19.98
N PHE A 36 8.50 12.68 19.33
CA PHE A 36 8.46 13.12 17.95
C PHE A 36 9.56 12.40 17.16
N PRO A 37 9.24 11.29 16.49
CA PRO A 37 10.20 10.56 15.69
C PRO A 37 10.72 11.43 14.53
N LEU A 38 11.95 11.14 14.10
CA LEU A 38 12.51 11.77 12.91
C LEU A 38 11.92 11.13 11.67
N VAL A 39 11.24 11.94 10.84
CA VAL A 39 10.98 11.58 9.45
C VAL A 39 12.20 12.00 8.63
N GLU A 40 13.04 11.02 8.29
CA GLU A 40 14.32 11.24 7.61
C GLU A 40 14.09 11.76 6.19
N ALA A 41 13.13 11.21 5.45
CA ALA A 41 12.76 11.64 4.09
C ALA A 41 11.34 12.25 4.07
N PRO A 42 11.16 13.51 4.52
CA PRO A 42 9.84 14.13 4.64
C PRO A 42 9.11 14.35 3.30
N GLY A 43 9.85 14.35 2.19
CA GLY A 43 9.26 14.43 0.84
C GLY A 43 8.60 13.12 0.41
N PHE A 44 9.04 11.99 0.98
CA PHE A 44 8.48 10.68 0.70
C PHE A 44 7.30 10.45 1.62
N ASN A 45 6.09 10.64 1.11
CA ASN A 45 4.88 10.56 1.91
C ASN A 45 3.79 9.95 1.05
N ARG A 46 3.18 8.86 1.54
CA ARG A 46 2.11 8.15 0.84
C ARG A 46 1.03 9.08 0.29
N ALA A 47 0.69 10.15 1.02
CA ALA A 47 -0.33 11.11 0.59
C ALA A 47 -0.08 11.72 -0.81
N ASN A 48 1.17 11.74 -1.30
CA ASN A 48 1.53 12.21 -2.64
C ASN A 48 1.16 11.22 -3.76
N TYR A 49 0.91 9.96 -3.41
CA TYR A 49 0.59 8.87 -4.33
C TYR A 49 -0.80 8.26 -4.07
N SER A 50 -1.50 8.70 -3.00
CA SER A 50 -2.86 8.27 -2.73
C SER A 50 -3.84 9.00 -3.66
N PRO A 51 -4.71 8.29 -4.38
CA PRO A 51 -5.78 8.93 -5.13
C PRO A 51 -6.74 9.65 -4.18
N GLN A 52 -7.34 10.74 -4.65
CA GLN A 52 -8.29 11.56 -3.86
C GLN A 52 -9.67 10.89 -3.71
N LEU A 53 -9.73 9.55 -3.64
CA LEU A 53 -10.96 8.77 -3.51
C LEU A 53 -11.48 8.71 -2.06
N VAL A 54 -10.68 9.19 -1.10
CA VAL A 54 -11.03 9.19 0.32
C VAL A 54 -11.27 10.62 0.78
N SER A 55 -12.46 10.89 1.33
CA SER A 55 -12.72 12.12 2.08
C SER A 55 -12.35 11.98 3.54
N GLY A 56 -12.10 13.13 4.17
CA GLY A 56 -11.58 13.23 5.52
C GLY A 56 -10.22 13.95 5.56
N PRO A 57 -9.54 14.00 6.72
CA PRO A 57 -8.30 14.74 6.93
C PRO A 57 -7.09 14.27 6.08
N LEU A 58 -7.29 13.37 5.11
CA LEU A 58 -6.30 12.85 4.18
C LEU A 58 -5.90 13.83 3.08
N LEU A 59 -6.72 14.85 2.83
CA LEU A 59 -6.35 15.94 1.94
C LEU A 59 -5.32 16.83 2.65
N ASN A 60 -4.09 16.89 2.10
CA ASN A 60 -2.97 17.72 2.56
C ASN A 60 -2.35 17.39 3.94
N ARG A 61 -2.47 16.15 4.47
CA ARG A 61 -1.83 15.79 5.74
C ARG A 61 -0.91 14.57 5.66
N SER A 62 0.09 14.57 6.54
CA SER A 62 0.95 13.41 6.75
C SER A 62 0.14 12.24 7.31
N LEU A 63 0.32 11.07 6.70
CA LEU A 63 -0.25 9.81 7.13
C LEU A 63 0.61 9.06 8.16
N ALA A 64 1.63 9.72 8.71
CA ALA A 64 2.52 9.13 9.69
C ALA A 64 1.75 8.62 10.90
N HIS A 65 1.89 7.31 11.19
CA HIS A 65 1.20 6.64 12.28
C HIS A 65 -0.33 6.83 12.27
N ALA A 66 -0.93 6.96 11.09
CA ALA A 66 -2.36 6.87 10.93
C ALA A 66 -2.85 5.41 11.11
N GLN A 67 -4.14 5.27 11.44
CA GLN A 67 -4.83 3.99 11.49
C GLN A 67 -6.04 4.06 10.55
N ILE A 68 -6.01 3.26 9.49
CA ILE A 68 -7.09 3.17 8.51
C ILE A 68 -7.89 1.90 8.77
N VAL A 69 -9.21 1.99 8.80
CA VAL A 69 -10.11 0.85 8.93
C VAL A 69 -10.76 0.56 7.59
N VAL A 70 -10.60 -0.66 7.10
CA VAL A 70 -11.30 -1.18 5.92
C VAL A 70 -12.25 -2.27 6.38
N GLU A 71 -13.50 -2.23 5.92
CA GLU A 71 -14.56 -3.16 6.31
C GLU A 71 -15.30 -3.68 5.09
N SER A 72 -15.62 -4.98 5.13
CA SER A 72 -16.70 -5.58 4.37
C SER A 72 -17.70 -6.17 5.36
N ALA A 73 -18.66 -5.34 5.79
CA ALA A 73 -19.74 -5.77 6.66
C ALA A 73 -20.53 -7.00 6.16
N PRO A 74 -20.84 -7.18 4.86
CA PRO A 74 -21.54 -8.39 4.41
C PRO A 74 -20.68 -9.66 4.45
N ASP A 75 -19.34 -9.53 4.50
CA ASP A 75 -18.40 -10.63 4.73
C ASP A 75 -18.07 -10.84 6.23
N ASP A 76 -18.58 -9.99 7.13
CA ASP A 76 -18.13 -9.88 8.53
C ASP A 76 -16.60 -9.70 8.66
N ALA A 77 -16.02 -8.99 7.70
CA ALA A 77 -14.57 -8.77 7.61
C ALA A 77 -14.20 -7.32 7.95
N ARG A 78 -13.14 -7.16 8.74
CA ARG A 78 -12.60 -5.86 9.16
C ARG A 78 -11.09 -5.93 9.32
N SER A 79 -10.36 -5.03 8.68
CA SER A 79 -8.91 -4.86 8.85
C SER A 79 -8.57 -3.46 9.33
N GLU A 80 -7.63 -3.39 10.27
CA GLU A 80 -7.03 -2.14 10.75
C GLU A 80 -5.60 -2.04 10.21
N HIS A 81 -5.34 -0.99 9.44
CA HIS A 81 -4.06 -0.73 8.78
C HIS A 81 -3.32 0.30 9.62
N ARG A 82 -2.29 -0.16 10.32
CA ARG A 82 -1.34 0.72 11.01
C ARG A 82 -0.29 1.16 10.02
N LEU A 83 -0.17 2.46 9.84
CA LEU A 83 0.75 3.02 8.86
C LEU A 83 2.05 3.47 9.53
N ASN A 84 3.19 3.25 8.91
CA ASN A 84 4.49 3.73 9.38
C ASN A 84 4.61 5.26 9.25
N LEU A 85 5.79 5.80 9.58
CA LEU A 85 6.07 7.24 9.47
C LEU A 85 5.90 7.84 8.06
N TYR A 86 5.91 7.02 7.03
CA TYR A 86 5.77 7.42 5.62
C TYR A 86 4.36 7.16 5.08
N GLY A 87 3.47 6.58 5.89
CA GLY A 87 2.07 6.33 5.55
C GLY A 87 1.80 4.94 4.97
N PHE A 88 2.75 4.01 4.99
CA PHE A 88 2.58 2.67 4.41
C PHE A 88 2.23 1.63 5.47
N ARG A 89 1.46 0.60 5.09
CA ARG A 89 1.01 -0.44 6.02
C ARG A 89 2.12 -1.46 6.28
N ASP A 90 3.11 -1.03 7.05
CA ASP A 90 4.30 -1.78 7.38
C ASP A 90 4.89 -1.27 8.72
N GLY A 91 6.00 -1.86 9.15
CA GLY A 91 6.86 -1.29 10.19
C GLY A 91 7.55 -0.01 9.73
N ASP A 92 8.16 0.70 10.69
CA ASP A 92 9.02 1.84 10.37
C ASP A 92 10.27 1.38 9.64
N TRP A 93 10.50 1.96 8.47
CA TRP A 93 11.60 1.61 7.59
C TRP A 93 12.89 2.35 7.95
N SER A 94 14.01 1.69 7.70
CA SER A 94 15.33 2.32 7.68
C SER A 94 15.80 2.48 6.23
N PHE A 95 16.31 3.67 5.91
CA PHE A 95 16.93 3.90 4.60
C PHE A 95 18.35 3.33 4.53
N GLU A 96 19.00 3.14 5.67
CA GLU A 96 20.35 2.58 5.70
C GLU A 96 20.32 1.16 5.14
N ARG A 97 21.24 0.90 4.21
CA ARG A 97 21.44 -0.44 3.64
C ARG A 97 22.14 -1.30 4.67
N ASP A 98 21.57 -2.46 4.97
CA ASP A 98 22.27 -3.53 5.66
C ASP A 98 22.69 -4.63 4.68
N ARG A 99 23.04 -5.83 5.17
CA ARG A 99 23.50 -6.94 4.32
C ARG A 99 22.36 -7.72 3.67
N ARG A 100 21.10 -7.47 4.06
CA ARG A 100 19.93 -8.19 3.54
C ARG A 100 19.60 -7.66 2.15
N SER A 101 19.16 -8.55 1.27
CA SER A 101 18.60 -8.12 -0.01
C SER A 101 17.26 -7.45 0.24
N ARG A 102 17.07 -6.25 -0.30
CA ARG A 102 15.85 -5.47 -0.14
C ARG A 102 14.97 -5.58 -1.38
N VAL A 103 13.72 -5.91 -1.17
CA VAL A 103 12.70 -6.13 -2.20
C VAL A 103 11.56 -5.14 -1.98
N LEU A 104 11.30 -4.30 -2.98
CA LEU A 104 10.10 -3.45 -2.99
C LEU A 104 8.92 -4.25 -3.54
N VAL A 105 7.79 -4.25 -2.83
CA VAL A 105 6.54 -4.82 -3.34
C VAL A 105 5.57 -3.68 -3.60
N ILE A 106 5.27 -3.41 -4.87
CA ILE A 106 4.49 -2.25 -5.33
C ILE A 106 3.19 -2.74 -5.96
N GLY A 107 2.07 -2.08 -5.63
CA GLY A 107 0.75 -2.35 -6.19
C GLY A 107 -0.33 -1.53 -5.48
N ASP A 108 -1.59 -1.94 -5.63
CA ASP A 108 -2.74 -1.29 -5.01
C ASP A 108 -3.08 -1.89 -3.62
N SER A 109 -4.38 -1.95 -3.33
CA SER A 109 -4.97 -2.57 -2.16
C SER A 109 -4.67 -4.08 -2.04
N MET A 110 -4.34 -4.77 -3.14
CA MET A 110 -3.86 -6.15 -3.10
C MET A 110 -2.46 -6.26 -2.49
N VAL A 111 -1.61 -5.25 -2.60
CA VAL A 111 -0.30 -5.26 -1.91
C VAL A 111 -0.44 -4.69 -0.51
N GLU A 112 -1.25 -3.66 -0.34
CA GLU A 112 -1.53 -3.10 0.99
C GLU A 112 -2.23 -4.12 1.91
N GLY A 113 -2.92 -5.11 1.33
CA GLY A 113 -3.53 -6.20 2.08
C GLY A 113 -4.94 -5.91 2.56
N PHE A 114 -5.77 -5.22 1.78
CA PHE A 114 -7.15 -4.92 2.16
C PHE A 114 -7.87 -6.19 2.65
N LEU A 115 -8.54 -6.07 3.80
CA LEU A 115 -9.24 -7.16 4.50
C LEU A 115 -8.37 -8.33 4.98
N ALA A 116 -7.04 -8.26 4.85
CA ALA A 116 -6.10 -9.23 5.42
C ALA A 116 -5.67 -8.85 6.84
N ALA A 117 -5.29 -9.85 7.65
CA ALA A 117 -4.48 -9.58 8.83
C ALA A 117 -3.07 -9.09 8.42
N PRO A 118 -2.36 -8.31 9.26
CA PRO A 118 -1.04 -7.77 8.92
C PRO A 118 -0.04 -8.85 8.47
N GLU A 119 -0.03 -9.99 9.15
CA GLU A 119 0.88 -11.11 8.89
C GLU A 119 0.50 -11.92 7.64
N GLN A 120 -0.70 -11.67 7.09
CA GLN A 120 -1.21 -12.32 5.90
C GLN A 120 -0.96 -11.49 4.63
N THR A 121 -0.52 -10.24 4.73
CA THR A 121 -0.22 -9.44 3.53
C THR A 121 0.86 -10.11 2.67
N ILE A 122 0.86 -9.88 1.35
CA ILE A 122 1.84 -10.48 0.43
C ILE A 122 3.28 -10.26 0.94
N PRO A 123 3.71 -9.03 1.30
CA PRO A 123 5.07 -8.79 1.77
C PRO A 123 5.38 -9.51 3.09
N ALA A 124 4.42 -9.59 4.02
CA ALA A 124 4.63 -10.27 5.30
C ALA A 124 4.79 -11.79 5.14
N VAL A 125 4.01 -12.41 4.26
CA VAL A 125 4.14 -13.85 3.96
C VAL A 125 5.46 -14.12 3.23
N LEU A 126 5.84 -13.29 2.26
CA LEU A 126 7.15 -13.37 1.60
C LEU A 126 8.31 -13.25 2.60
N GLN A 127 8.20 -12.31 3.54
CA GLN A 127 9.18 -12.12 4.61
C GLN A 127 9.33 -13.37 5.48
N ALA A 128 8.22 -14.02 5.84
CA ALA A 128 8.24 -15.26 6.64
C ALA A 128 8.81 -16.46 5.86
N LEU A 129 8.45 -16.62 4.59
CA LEU A 129 9.00 -17.65 3.70
C LEU A 129 10.51 -17.47 3.51
N SER A 130 10.95 -16.23 3.26
CA SER A 130 12.37 -15.88 3.09
C SER A 130 13.20 -16.16 4.34
N GLN A 131 12.64 -15.95 5.53
CA GLN A 131 13.28 -16.31 6.80
C GLN A 131 13.37 -17.83 6.98
N THR A 132 12.30 -18.55 6.66
CA THR A 132 12.23 -20.01 6.80
C THR A 132 13.23 -20.72 5.89
N GLU A 133 13.39 -20.24 4.66
CA GLU A 133 14.35 -20.76 3.68
C GLU A 133 15.78 -20.20 3.83
N GLY A 134 16.03 -19.38 4.87
CA GLY A 134 17.35 -18.82 5.15
C GLY A 134 17.86 -17.79 4.13
N ARG A 135 17.00 -17.24 3.26
CA ARG A 135 17.36 -16.15 2.33
C ARG A 135 17.53 -14.83 3.08
N GLY A 136 16.74 -14.59 4.13
CA GLY A 136 16.89 -13.44 5.03
C GLY A 136 16.68 -12.08 4.36
N GLU A 137 15.82 -12.02 3.35
CA GLU A 137 15.56 -10.80 2.57
C GLU A 137 14.60 -9.87 3.34
N GLU A 138 14.57 -8.59 2.98
CA GLU A 138 13.69 -7.56 3.53
C GLU A 138 12.65 -7.16 2.47
N TYR A 139 11.36 -7.34 2.78
CA TYR A 139 10.26 -6.98 1.88
C TYR A 139 9.55 -5.72 2.38
N LEU A 140 9.50 -4.66 1.57
CA LEU A 140 8.84 -3.41 1.92
C LEU A 140 7.46 -3.33 1.24
N ASN A 141 6.41 -3.11 2.04
CA ASN A 141 5.05 -2.96 1.54
C ASN A 141 4.80 -1.54 1.00
N LEU A 142 4.85 -1.38 -0.32
CA LEU A 142 4.55 -0.12 -1.02
C LEU A 142 3.17 -0.17 -1.70
N GLY A 143 2.24 -0.95 -1.14
CA GLY A 143 0.86 -1.02 -1.60
C GLY A 143 0.04 0.22 -1.21
N ILE A 144 -0.78 0.72 -2.14
CA ILE A 144 -1.65 1.88 -1.91
C ILE A 144 -3.05 1.59 -2.45
N GLY A 145 -4.02 1.43 -1.58
CA GLY A 145 -5.43 1.26 -1.94
C GLY A 145 -5.94 2.37 -2.86
N GLY A 146 -6.51 1.95 -4.00
CA GLY A 146 -7.06 2.81 -5.05
C GLY A 146 -6.03 3.40 -6.02
N ALA A 147 -4.72 3.24 -5.78
CA ALA A 147 -3.68 3.65 -6.72
C ALA A 147 -3.75 2.82 -8.01
N GLY A 148 -3.29 3.39 -9.12
CA GLY A 148 -3.09 2.66 -10.37
C GLY A 148 -1.71 2.92 -10.96
N LEU A 149 -1.54 2.55 -12.24
CA LEU A 149 -0.25 2.59 -12.94
C LEU A 149 0.50 3.94 -12.86
N ARG A 150 -0.23 5.07 -12.89
CA ARG A 150 0.37 6.41 -12.76
C ARG A 150 1.03 6.60 -11.40
N GLU A 151 0.30 6.25 -10.33
CA GLU A 151 0.77 6.33 -8.96
C GLU A 151 1.91 5.33 -8.72
N TYR A 152 1.82 4.11 -9.26
CA TYR A 152 2.87 3.10 -9.15
C TYR A 152 4.19 3.59 -9.74
N VAL A 153 4.17 4.16 -10.95
CA VAL A 153 5.39 4.66 -11.62
C VAL A 153 6.02 5.81 -10.85
N ARG A 154 5.22 6.72 -10.29
CA ARG A 154 5.74 7.81 -9.45
C ARG A 154 6.35 7.28 -8.15
N LEU A 155 5.62 6.39 -7.47
CA LEU A 155 6.09 5.78 -6.23
C LEU A 155 7.36 4.96 -6.44
N LEU A 156 7.43 4.19 -7.52
CA LEU A 156 8.58 3.37 -7.89
C LEU A 156 9.84 4.21 -8.02
N GLN A 157 9.79 5.30 -8.79
CA GLN A 157 10.95 6.16 -9.02
C GLN A 157 11.49 6.74 -7.70
N ASP A 158 10.58 7.19 -6.84
CA ASP A 158 10.92 7.79 -5.56
C ASP A 158 11.46 6.76 -4.57
N ALA A 159 10.81 5.59 -4.49
CA ALA A 159 11.22 4.51 -3.60
C ALA A 159 12.57 3.91 -4.02
N VAL A 160 12.83 3.73 -5.32
CA VAL A 160 14.12 3.24 -5.83
C VAL A 160 15.25 4.19 -5.47
N ALA A 161 15.04 5.50 -5.59
CA ALA A 161 16.03 6.51 -5.21
C ALA A 161 16.34 6.54 -3.70
N LEU A 162 15.38 6.15 -2.86
CA LEU A 162 15.51 6.20 -1.40
C LEU A 162 16.02 4.91 -0.78
N PHE A 163 15.52 3.78 -1.26
CA PHE A 163 15.73 2.48 -0.62
C PHE A 163 16.83 1.65 -1.27
N GLU A 164 17.28 2.02 -2.47
CA GLU A 164 18.29 1.29 -3.24
C GLU A 164 18.03 -0.23 -3.22
N PRO A 165 16.85 -0.67 -3.71
CA PRO A 165 16.47 -2.08 -3.62
C PRO A 165 17.27 -2.93 -4.60
N ASP A 166 17.39 -4.22 -4.31
CA ASP A 166 17.99 -5.17 -5.24
C ASP A 166 16.95 -5.68 -6.25
N ARG A 167 15.66 -5.68 -5.85
CA ARG A 167 14.56 -6.20 -6.66
C ARG A 167 13.25 -5.44 -6.45
N VAL A 168 12.39 -5.50 -7.44
CA VAL A 168 11.01 -5.00 -7.41
C VAL A 168 10.05 -6.11 -7.81
N LEU A 169 9.07 -6.37 -6.95
CA LEU A 169 7.87 -7.13 -7.28
C LEU A 169 6.76 -6.14 -7.61
N PHE A 170 6.37 -6.08 -8.87
CA PHE A 170 5.34 -5.19 -9.39
C PHE A 170 4.04 -5.98 -9.54
N VAL A 171 3.11 -5.80 -8.62
CA VAL A 171 1.88 -6.59 -8.52
C VAL A 171 0.73 -5.76 -9.10
N MET A 172 0.15 -6.27 -10.17
CA MET A 172 -1.02 -5.69 -10.82
C MET A 172 -2.27 -6.50 -10.49
N HIS A 173 -3.37 -5.80 -10.26
CA HIS A 173 -4.69 -6.39 -10.18
C HIS A 173 -5.50 -6.07 -11.46
N ALA A 174 -6.62 -6.76 -11.67
CA ALA A 174 -7.45 -6.60 -12.85
C ALA A 174 -7.99 -5.17 -13.03
N ASN A 175 -8.21 -4.43 -11.94
CA ASN A 175 -8.62 -3.02 -11.94
C ASN A 175 -7.59 -2.10 -12.62
N ASP A 176 -6.28 -2.40 -12.52
CA ASP A 176 -5.19 -1.60 -13.09
C ASP A 176 -5.23 -1.55 -14.62
N LEU A 177 -5.90 -2.53 -15.22
CA LEU A 177 -6.03 -2.69 -16.66
C LEU A 177 -7.36 -2.13 -17.20
N LEU A 178 -8.20 -1.54 -16.35
CA LEU A 178 -9.48 -0.95 -16.79
C LEU A 178 -9.29 0.48 -17.32
N GLY A 179 -10.10 0.87 -18.30
CA GLY A 179 -10.26 2.28 -18.70
C GLY A 179 -9.18 2.90 -19.59
N ASP A 180 -8.41 2.11 -20.35
CA ASP A 180 -7.33 2.56 -21.26
C ASP A 180 -6.29 3.46 -20.57
N PRO A 181 -5.53 2.93 -19.58
CA PRO A 181 -4.51 3.71 -18.89
C PRO A 181 -3.36 4.09 -19.86
N ARG A 182 -3.29 5.36 -20.26
CA ARG A 182 -2.26 5.84 -21.18
C ARG A 182 -1.01 6.30 -20.44
N PHE A 183 0.14 5.78 -20.87
CA PHE A 183 1.43 6.27 -20.43
C PHE A 183 1.66 7.71 -20.91
N ASP A 184 2.34 8.49 -20.07
CA ASP A 184 2.66 9.90 -20.32
C ASP A 184 4.09 10.15 -19.83
N ASP A 185 4.95 10.66 -20.72
CA ASP A 185 6.36 10.93 -20.42
C ASP A 185 6.53 11.96 -19.28
N THR A 186 5.50 12.77 -18.99
CA THR A 186 5.51 13.68 -17.83
C THR A 186 5.49 12.96 -16.47
N LEU A 187 5.27 11.64 -16.46
CA LEU A 187 5.39 10.80 -15.27
C LEU A 187 6.85 10.50 -14.91
N VAL A 188 7.78 10.71 -15.84
CA VAL A 188 9.20 10.39 -15.65
C VAL A 188 9.91 11.53 -14.93
N SER A 189 10.50 11.21 -13.77
CA SER A 189 11.36 12.09 -12.99
C SER A 189 12.81 11.58 -13.06
N VAL A 190 13.69 12.37 -13.67
CA VAL A 190 15.09 11.96 -13.92
C VAL A 190 15.94 11.99 -12.63
N ASP A 191 15.53 12.78 -11.64
CA ASP A 191 16.11 12.80 -10.30
C ASP A 191 15.09 13.42 -9.33
N PRO A 192 14.31 12.62 -8.58
CA PRO A 192 13.33 13.18 -7.66
C PRO A 192 13.99 13.93 -6.49
N GLY A 193 15.28 13.73 -6.23
CA GLY A 193 16.05 14.48 -5.24
C GLY A 193 15.45 14.45 -3.83
N PHE A 194 15.57 13.33 -3.11
CA PHE A 194 15.14 13.29 -1.71
C PHE A 194 16.22 13.79 -0.76
N ALA A 195 16.05 15.01 -0.26
CA ALA A 195 16.87 15.51 0.85
C ALA A 195 16.57 14.70 2.13
N ARG A 196 17.56 13.90 2.58
CA ARG A 196 17.51 13.20 3.86
C ARG A 196 17.91 14.14 5.00
N ARG A 197 17.16 14.11 6.10
CA ARG A 197 17.48 14.84 7.33
C ARG A 197 18.42 14.02 8.21
N SER A 198 19.39 14.70 8.82
CA SER A 198 20.30 14.09 9.79
C SER A 198 19.65 13.99 11.18
N GLY A 199 19.86 12.86 11.86
CA GLY A 199 19.49 12.68 13.27
C GLY A 199 20.31 13.49 14.28
N LEU A 200 21.38 14.17 13.84
CA LEU A 200 22.29 14.92 14.73
C LEU A 200 21.77 16.31 15.13
N GLY A 201 20.74 16.85 14.46
CA GLY A 201 20.12 18.13 14.78
C GLY A 201 19.24 18.10 16.03
N SER A 202 18.88 19.26 16.58
CA SER A 202 17.95 19.33 17.73
C SER A 202 16.51 19.03 17.30
N ARG A 203 15.93 17.98 17.89
CA ARG A 203 14.54 17.58 17.68
C ARG A 203 13.58 18.65 18.16
N ILE A 204 13.88 19.29 19.30
CA ILE A 204 13.05 20.39 19.81
C ILE A 204 12.95 21.52 18.78
N ALA A 205 14.09 21.97 18.24
CA ALA A 205 14.12 23.03 17.25
C ALA A 205 13.37 22.63 15.96
N GLU A 206 13.52 21.39 15.50
CA GLU A 206 12.79 20.88 14.33
C GLU A 206 11.28 20.88 14.55
N VAL A 207 10.81 20.46 15.73
CA VAL A 207 9.39 20.45 16.10
C VAL A 207 8.84 21.87 16.14
N PHE A 208 9.53 22.81 16.79
CA PHE A 208 9.12 24.21 16.80
C PHE A 208 9.08 24.82 15.39
N ALA A 209 10.08 24.53 14.56
CA ALA A 209 10.12 25.01 13.17
C ALA A 209 9.01 24.39 12.31
N ALA A 210 8.62 23.13 12.58
CA ALA A 210 7.49 22.50 11.91
C ALA A 210 6.16 23.15 12.33
N ILE A 211 5.93 23.34 13.63
CA ILE A 211 4.74 24.01 14.16
C ILE A 211 4.63 25.44 13.63
N ALA A 212 5.72 26.20 13.66
CA ALA A 212 5.74 27.59 13.16
C ALA A 212 5.45 27.69 11.67
N ALA A 213 5.72 26.63 10.90
CA ALA A 213 5.46 26.55 9.47
C ALA A 213 4.15 25.81 9.14
N ASP A 214 3.30 25.52 10.13
CA ASP A 214 2.06 24.74 9.98
C ASP A 214 2.27 23.37 9.28
N ARG A 215 3.44 22.76 9.51
CA ARG A 215 3.78 21.43 8.98
C ARG A 215 3.37 20.34 9.97
N PRO A 216 2.91 19.17 9.49
CA PRO A 216 2.62 18.03 10.36
C PRO A 216 3.83 17.64 11.22
N VAL A 217 3.56 17.32 12.48
CA VAL A 217 4.55 16.79 13.43
C VAL A 217 4.11 15.39 13.84
N PRO A 218 4.68 14.34 13.22
CA PRO A 218 4.42 12.96 13.60
C PRO A 218 4.76 12.71 15.06
N ARG A 219 3.99 11.82 15.68
CA ARG A 219 4.15 11.42 17.08
C ARG A 219 4.48 9.93 17.12
N SER A 220 5.15 9.45 18.16
CA SER A 220 5.54 8.03 18.27
C SER A 220 4.38 7.06 18.51
N TRP A 221 3.17 7.56 18.74
CA TRP A 221 1.97 6.76 18.89
C TRP A 221 1.00 6.95 17.72
N TYR A 222 0.20 5.92 17.49
CA TYR A 222 -0.82 5.93 16.46
C TYR A 222 -1.95 6.92 16.74
N GLN A 223 -2.42 7.56 15.67
CA GLN A 223 -3.61 8.41 15.68
C GLN A 223 -4.87 7.54 15.80
N PRO A 224 -5.99 8.05 16.35
CA PRO A 224 -7.25 7.30 16.38
C PRO A 224 -7.65 6.78 14.98
N PRO A 225 -8.23 5.56 14.90
CA PRO A 225 -8.61 4.99 13.63
C PRO A 225 -9.73 5.78 12.95
N PHE A 226 -9.70 5.83 11.62
CA PHE A 226 -10.77 6.34 10.78
C PHE A 226 -11.07 5.35 9.64
N THR A 227 -12.29 5.36 9.12
CA THR A 227 -12.69 4.46 8.02
C THR A 227 -12.11 4.93 6.69
N PHE A 228 -11.68 3.98 5.87
CA PHE A 228 -11.19 4.26 4.52
C PHE A 228 -12.30 4.79 3.62
N PHE A 229 -13.51 4.22 3.72
CA PHE A 229 -14.66 4.72 2.98
C PHE A 229 -15.40 5.77 3.80
N ALA A 230 -15.77 6.85 3.12
CA ALA A 230 -16.56 7.93 3.66
C ALA A 230 -17.99 7.48 3.94
N ALA A 231 -18.62 7.99 4.99
CA ALA A 231 -20.04 7.81 5.23
C ALA A 231 -20.87 8.94 4.59
N VAL A 232 -22.12 8.65 4.21
CA VAL A 232 -23.11 9.67 3.82
C VAL A 232 -23.33 10.63 5.01
N PRO A 233 -23.43 11.95 4.80
CA PRO A 233 -23.64 12.67 3.54
C PRO A 233 -22.36 13.19 2.86
N ASP A 234 -21.19 12.60 3.12
CA ASP A 234 -19.95 13.06 2.48
C ASP A 234 -20.05 12.95 0.94
N PRO A 235 -19.72 14.02 0.18
CA PRO A 235 -19.90 14.03 -1.28
C PRO A 235 -19.01 13.05 -2.04
N SER A 236 -17.92 12.56 -1.44
CA SER A 236 -17.09 11.50 -2.03
C SER A 236 -17.75 10.13 -1.99
N ASN A 237 -18.68 9.89 -1.06
CA ASN A 237 -19.48 8.68 -1.06
C ASN A 237 -20.54 8.79 -2.18
N PRO A 238 -20.52 7.91 -3.21
CA PRO A 238 -21.45 8.00 -4.33
C PRO A 238 -22.92 7.88 -3.90
N TRP A 239 -23.22 7.26 -2.75
CA TRP A 239 -24.57 7.18 -2.20
C TRP A 239 -25.15 8.53 -1.78
N SER A 240 -24.31 9.52 -1.47
CA SER A 240 -24.75 10.88 -1.12
C SER A 240 -25.45 11.59 -2.29
N GLY A 241 -25.07 11.29 -3.53
CA GLY A 241 -25.67 11.88 -4.74
C GLY A 241 -26.51 10.91 -5.59
N GLN A 242 -26.17 9.62 -5.58
CA GLN A 242 -26.74 8.61 -6.49
C GLN A 242 -27.58 7.54 -5.78
N GLY A 243 -27.77 7.61 -4.45
CA GLY A 243 -28.42 6.55 -3.66
C GLY A 243 -29.78 6.07 -4.21
N HIS A 244 -30.63 7.00 -4.67
CA HIS A 244 -31.93 6.70 -5.28
C HIS A 244 -31.86 5.81 -6.54
N LYS A 245 -30.73 5.80 -7.26
CA LYS A 245 -30.52 4.91 -8.41
C LYS A 245 -30.15 3.51 -7.96
N TYR A 246 -29.32 3.41 -6.92
CA TYR A 246 -28.78 2.17 -6.40
C TYR A 246 -29.82 1.36 -5.61
N GLU A 247 -30.70 2.03 -4.86
CA GLU A 247 -31.79 1.41 -4.07
C GLU A 247 -32.74 0.52 -4.88
N LYS A 248 -32.74 0.64 -6.21
CA LYS A 248 -33.58 -0.17 -7.11
C LYS A 248 -33.16 -1.65 -7.17
N PHE A 249 -31.90 -1.95 -6.89
CA PHE A 249 -31.33 -3.30 -7.06
C PHE A 249 -30.32 -3.69 -5.99
N VAL A 250 -29.86 -2.75 -5.14
CA VAL A 250 -28.98 -3.07 -4.02
C VAL A 250 -29.80 -3.51 -2.82
N ASP A 251 -29.43 -4.64 -2.23
CA ASP A 251 -30.02 -5.16 -1.00
C ASP A 251 -29.98 -4.12 0.15
N PRO A 252 -31.07 -3.93 0.91
CA PRO A 252 -31.15 -2.86 1.92
C PRO A 252 -30.03 -2.89 2.98
N GLY A 253 -29.62 -4.07 3.43
CA GLY A 253 -28.53 -4.22 4.40
C GLY A 253 -27.16 -3.84 3.83
N ILE A 254 -26.92 -4.15 2.55
CA ILE A 254 -25.67 -3.78 1.86
C ILE A 254 -25.66 -2.28 1.56
N ALA A 255 -26.80 -1.72 1.13
CA ALA A 255 -26.97 -0.29 0.94
C ALA A 255 -26.63 0.49 2.22
N GLU A 256 -27.13 0.04 3.37
CA GLU A 256 -26.83 0.68 4.65
C GLU A 256 -25.35 0.57 5.03
N ALA A 257 -24.72 -0.59 4.82
CA ALA A 257 -23.28 -0.74 5.04
C ALA A 257 -22.46 0.23 4.17
N MET A 258 -22.80 0.38 2.89
CA MET A 258 -22.15 1.34 1.98
C MET A 258 -22.38 2.80 2.40
N ARG A 259 -23.59 3.15 2.86
CA ARG A 259 -23.87 4.50 3.39
C ARG A 259 -23.06 4.81 4.64
N GLN A 260 -22.76 3.81 5.46
CA GLN A 260 -21.97 3.95 6.69
C GLN A 260 -20.45 3.87 6.45
N GLY A 261 -19.99 3.64 5.20
CA GLY A 261 -18.57 3.42 4.90
C GLY A 261 -18.02 2.08 5.42
N ARG A 262 -18.90 1.12 5.71
CA ARG A 262 -18.57 -0.23 6.22
C ARG A 262 -18.56 -1.31 5.14
N PHE A 263 -18.75 -0.91 3.89
CA PHE A 263 -18.55 -1.71 2.69
C PHE A 263 -18.24 -0.75 1.53
N ASN A 264 -17.48 -1.20 0.53
CA ASN A 264 -17.01 -0.35 -0.55
C ASN A 264 -18.18 0.26 -1.35
N PRO A 265 -18.43 1.58 -1.26
CA PRO A 265 -19.60 2.20 -1.88
C PRO A 265 -19.45 2.34 -3.40
N PHE A 266 -18.25 2.14 -3.96
CA PHE A 266 -17.97 2.25 -5.39
C PHE A 266 -18.26 0.97 -6.17
N ASN A 267 -18.53 -0.15 -5.48
CA ASN A 267 -18.72 -1.45 -6.13
C ASN A 267 -20.14 -1.63 -6.71
N VAL A 268 -21.02 -0.63 -6.56
CA VAL A 268 -22.35 -0.65 -7.19
C VAL A 268 -22.18 -0.55 -8.71
N SER A 269 -22.20 -1.70 -9.40
CA SER A 269 -21.88 -1.93 -10.83
C SER A 269 -20.46 -2.40 -11.16
N GLU A 270 -19.71 -2.88 -10.16
CA GLU A 270 -18.37 -3.47 -10.36
C GLU A 270 -18.39 -4.53 -11.46
N VAL A 271 -19.31 -5.50 -11.40
CA VAL A 271 -19.39 -6.60 -12.37
C VAL A 271 -19.66 -6.10 -13.80
N GLN A 272 -20.53 -5.10 -13.97
CA GLN A 272 -20.80 -4.50 -15.28
C GLN A 272 -19.58 -3.76 -15.83
N ASN A 273 -18.84 -3.05 -14.97
CA ASN A 273 -17.62 -2.37 -15.39
C ASN A 273 -16.58 -3.38 -15.86
N TYR A 274 -16.35 -4.46 -15.10
CA TYR A 274 -15.44 -5.53 -15.54
C TYR A 274 -15.92 -6.22 -16.83
N GLU A 275 -17.22 -6.52 -16.96
CA GLU A 275 -17.77 -7.09 -18.21
C GLU A 275 -17.46 -6.22 -19.43
N HIS A 276 -17.61 -4.89 -19.28
CA HIS A 276 -17.37 -3.94 -20.36
C HIS A 276 -15.88 -3.77 -20.70
N TYR A 277 -15.02 -3.59 -19.69
CA TYR A 277 -13.62 -3.23 -19.89
C TYR A 277 -12.71 -4.44 -20.12
N LEU A 278 -12.98 -5.59 -19.53
CA LEU A 278 -12.13 -6.78 -19.69
C LEU A 278 -12.13 -7.34 -21.13
N ARG A 279 -13.14 -6.98 -21.94
CA ARG A 279 -13.22 -7.31 -23.37
C ARG A 279 -12.32 -6.44 -24.25
N GLN A 280 -11.83 -5.33 -23.71
CA GLN A 280 -11.12 -4.31 -24.48
C GLN A 280 -9.61 -4.60 -24.47
N PRO A 281 -8.90 -4.24 -25.55
CA PRO A 281 -7.44 -4.24 -25.53
C PRO A 281 -6.93 -3.18 -24.54
N VAL A 282 -5.75 -3.43 -23.97
CA VAL A 282 -5.11 -2.54 -23.00
C VAL A 282 -3.69 -2.22 -23.46
N GLU A 283 -3.36 -0.93 -23.59
CA GLU A 283 -2.02 -0.49 -23.97
C GLU A 283 -1.08 -0.48 -22.75
N ILE A 284 -0.52 -1.64 -22.41
CA ILE A 284 0.36 -1.78 -21.25
C ILE A 284 1.85 -1.69 -21.57
N ARG A 285 2.22 -1.89 -22.85
CA ARG A 285 3.62 -2.02 -23.26
C ARG A 285 4.49 -0.80 -22.90
N PRO A 286 4.08 0.46 -23.14
CA PRO A 286 4.91 1.62 -22.80
C PRO A 286 5.21 1.72 -21.29
N TRP A 287 4.25 1.31 -20.44
CA TRP A 287 4.46 1.26 -18.99
C TRP A 287 5.55 0.26 -18.62
N LEU A 288 5.50 -0.96 -19.19
CA LEU A 288 6.48 -2.00 -18.91
C LEU A 288 7.87 -1.68 -19.46
N GLU A 289 7.94 -1.07 -20.65
CA GLU A 289 9.20 -0.58 -21.23
C GLU A 289 9.87 0.42 -20.28
N PHE A 290 9.13 1.43 -19.82
CA PHE A 290 9.65 2.41 -18.87
C PHE A 290 10.13 1.75 -17.58
N VAL A 291 9.29 0.93 -16.93
CA VAL A 291 9.63 0.31 -15.64
C VAL A 291 10.84 -0.61 -15.78
N ARG A 292 10.90 -1.41 -16.84
CA ARG A 292 12.04 -2.28 -17.13
C ARG A 292 13.32 -1.48 -17.31
N ASP A 293 13.31 -0.46 -18.17
CA ASP A 293 14.51 0.30 -18.52
C ASP A 293 15.01 1.10 -17.31
N PHE A 294 14.11 1.76 -16.59
CA PHE A 294 14.42 2.48 -15.36
C PHE A 294 15.11 1.60 -14.30
N LEU A 295 14.64 0.36 -14.13
CA LEU A 295 15.21 -0.59 -13.16
C LEU A 295 16.50 -1.24 -13.68
N ALA A 296 16.57 -1.59 -14.97
CA ALA A 296 17.72 -2.24 -15.58
C ALA A 296 18.97 -1.33 -15.57
N GLU A 297 18.80 -0.04 -15.83
CA GLU A 297 19.87 0.98 -15.72
C GLU A 297 20.50 1.04 -14.32
N ARG A 298 19.75 0.63 -13.31
CA ARG A 298 20.16 0.62 -11.89
C ARG A 298 20.53 -0.77 -11.38
N HIS A 299 20.58 -1.77 -12.27
CA HIS A 299 20.85 -3.17 -11.94
C HIS A 299 19.84 -3.80 -10.98
N ILE A 300 18.58 -3.33 -11.00
CA ILE A 300 17.49 -3.82 -10.17
C ILE A 300 16.66 -4.81 -10.99
N SER A 301 16.39 -6.00 -10.46
CA SER A 301 15.55 -6.97 -11.18
C SER A 301 14.06 -6.72 -10.98
N LEU A 302 13.28 -6.93 -12.04
CA LEU A 302 11.82 -6.79 -12.04
C LEU A 302 11.15 -8.16 -12.17
N THR A 303 10.21 -8.44 -11.27
CA THR A 303 9.21 -9.50 -11.44
C THR A 303 7.82 -8.87 -11.45
N LEU A 304 7.05 -9.17 -12.48
CA LEU A 304 5.66 -8.76 -12.63
C LEU A 304 4.74 -9.86 -12.09
N ALA A 305 3.63 -9.48 -11.47
CA ALA A 305 2.59 -10.41 -11.07
C ALA A 305 1.21 -9.87 -11.44
N TYR A 306 0.31 -10.77 -11.78
CA TYR A 306 -1.07 -10.45 -12.12
C TYR A 306 -2.05 -11.24 -11.25
N ILE A 307 -2.90 -10.51 -10.53
CA ILE A 307 -3.98 -11.04 -9.71
C ILE A 307 -5.31 -10.80 -10.45
N PRO A 308 -6.02 -11.84 -10.87
CA PRO A 308 -7.32 -11.68 -11.55
C PRO A 308 -8.41 -11.18 -10.58
N GLN A 309 -9.52 -10.70 -11.13
CA GLN A 309 -10.75 -10.39 -10.40
C GLN A 309 -11.49 -11.72 -10.04
N PRO A 310 -12.20 -11.82 -8.90
CA PRO A 310 -12.82 -13.08 -8.45
C PRO A 310 -13.73 -13.76 -9.48
N ALA A 311 -14.54 -13.03 -10.22
CA ALA A 311 -15.42 -13.59 -11.27
C ALA A 311 -14.68 -13.95 -12.57
N GLN A 312 -13.42 -13.53 -12.77
CA GLN A 312 -12.54 -14.12 -13.80
C GLN A 312 -12.01 -15.49 -13.36
N VAL A 313 -12.05 -15.81 -12.06
CA VAL A 313 -11.58 -17.07 -11.47
C VAL A 313 -12.71 -18.07 -11.28
N SER A 314 -13.86 -17.62 -10.77
CA SER A 314 -14.98 -18.50 -10.40
C SER A 314 -16.31 -17.77 -10.43
N ASP A 315 -17.29 -18.34 -11.14
CA ASP A 315 -18.67 -17.83 -11.16
C ASP A 315 -19.38 -17.93 -9.80
N ALA A 316 -18.80 -18.63 -8.82
CA ALA A 316 -19.37 -18.76 -7.48
C ALA A 316 -19.48 -17.43 -6.72
N TYR A 317 -18.74 -16.40 -7.14
CA TYR A 317 -18.81 -15.06 -6.57
C TYR A 317 -20.00 -14.24 -7.10
N LEU A 318 -20.51 -14.56 -8.29
CA LEU A 318 -21.55 -13.76 -8.97
C LEU A 318 -22.86 -13.64 -8.17
N PRO A 319 -23.40 -14.69 -7.53
CA PRO A 319 -24.61 -14.57 -6.72
C PRO A 319 -24.48 -13.55 -5.58
N TYR A 320 -23.30 -13.40 -4.99
CA TYR A 320 -23.03 -12.41 -3.94
C TYR A 320 -22.95 -11.00 -4.53
N LYS A 321 -22.22 -10.83 -5.65
CA LYS A 321 -22.11 -9.55 -6.37
C LYS A 321 -23.47 -9.05 -6.87
N GLN A 322 -24.34 -9.94 -7.34
CA GLN A 322 -25.70 -9.62 -7.82
C GLN A 322 -26.63 -9.04 -6.73
N ARG A 323 -26.25 -9.12 -5.45
CA ARG A 323 -27.00 -8.47 -4.35
C ARG A 323 -26.78 -6.96 -4.29
N TYR A 324 -25.80 -6.43 -5.01
CA TYR A 324 -25.50 -4.99 -5.04
C TYR A 324 -25.02 -4.47 -6.40
N CYS A 325 -24.84 -5.33 -7.39
CA CYS A 325 -24.64 -4.95 -8.78
C CYS A 325 -25.95 -5.16 -9.57
N PRO A 326 -26.20 -4.38 -10.63
CA PRO A 326 -27.25 -4.70 -11.59
C PRO A 326 -27.17 -6.17 -12.08
N PRO A 327 -28.30 -6.79 -12.46
CA PRO A 327 -28.28 -8.11 -13.09
C PRO A 327 -27.76 -8.03 -14.53
N GLY A 328 -27.45 -9.19 -15.13
CA GLY A 328 -27.23 -9.32 -16.58
C GLY A 328 -25.88 -9.86 -17.02
N VAL A 329 -24.93 -10.04 -16.10
CA VAL A 329 -23.62 -10.66 -16.39
C VAL A 329 -23.62 -12.10 -15.87
N PRO A 330 -23.65 -13.12 -16.76
CA PRO A 330 -23.77 -14.51 -16.35
C PRO A 330 -22.43 -15.16 -15.97
N SER A 331 -21.32 -14.69 -16.54
CA SER A 331 -19.96 -15.18 -16.26
C SER A 331 -18.92 -14.18 -16.76
N LEU A 332 -17.78 -14.11 -16.06
CA LEU A 332 -16.56 -13.42 -16.50
C LEU A 332 -15.38 -14.38 -16.70
N MET A 333 -15.62 -15.70 -16.68
CA MET A 333 -14.57 -16.71 -16.85
C MET A 333 -14.18 -16.95 -18.31
N GLY A 334 -15.01 -16.52 -19.26
CA GLY A 334 -14.78 -16.66 -20.70
C GLY A 334 -13.47 -16.02 -21.18
N ASP A 335 -12.92 -16.54 -22.28
CA ASP A 335 -11.66 -16.09 -22.84
C ASP A 335 -11.69 -14.60 -23.20
N GLU A 336 -12.83 -14.06 -23.65
CA GLU A 336 -12.97 -12.65 -23.98
C GLU A 336 -12.68 -11.70 -22.80
N TYR A 337 -12.75 -12.17 -21.55
CA TYR A 337 -12.50 -11.35 -20.36
C TYR A 337 -11.09 -11.52 -19.80
N GLN A 338 -10.23 -12.30 -20.46
CA GLN A 338 -8.84 -12.50 -20.07
C GLN A 338 -7.87 -11.70 -20.98
N GLN A 339 -8.39 -10.71 -21.74
CA GLN A 339 -7.59 -9.94 -22.69
C GLN A 339 -6.47 -9.15 -22.00
N GLY A 340 -6.75 -8.55 -20.84
CA GLY A 340 -5.76 -7.83 -20.06
C GLY A 340 -4.58 -8.73 -19.66
N ALA A 341 -4.87 -9.89 -19.05
CA ALA A 341 -3.88 -10.89 -18.65
C ALA A 341 -3.03 -11.37 -19.85
N ARG A 342 -3.68 -11.69 -20.98
CA ARG A 342 -2.96 -12.12 -22.20
C ARG A 342 -2.07 -11.02 -22.78
N THR A 343 -2.56 -9.78 -22.81
CA THR A 343 -1.81 -8.63 -23.33
C THR A 343 -0.60 -8.34 -22.44
N LEU A 344 -0.79 -8.40 -21.12
CA LEU A 344 0.28 -8.30 -20.14
C LEU A 344 1.33 -9.40 -20.32
N ALA A 345 0.90 -10.65 -20.49
CA ALA A 345 1.79 -11.79 -20.70
C ALA A 345 2.59 -11.70 -22.00
N ALA A 346 1.93 -11.30 -23.10
CA ALA A 346 2.60 -11.09 -24.37
C ALA A 346 3.67 -9.98 -24.26
N ALA A 347 3.32 -8.83 -23.68
CA ALA A 347 4.24 -7.72 -23.50
C ALA A 347 5.40 -8.09 -22.56
N ALA A 348 5.14 -8.75 -21.43
CA ALA A 348 6.18 -9.21 -20.52
C ALA A 348 7.15 -10.19 -21.20
N HIS A 349 6.63 -11.16 -21.97
CA HIS A 349 7.45 -12.10 -22.73
C HIS A 349 8.33 -11.40 -23.77
N GLU A 350 7.77 -10.49 -24.59
CA GLU A 350 8.53 -9.72 -25.59
C GLU A 350 9.63 -8.85 -24.97
N LEU A 351 9.37 -8.31 -23.77
CA LEU A 351 10.30 -7.43 -23.06
C LEU A 351 11.30 -8.20 -22.16
N GLY A 352 11.16 -9.52 -22.04
CA GLY A 352 12.01 -10.37 -21.20
C GLY A 352 11.77 -10.19 -19.69
N ILE A 353 10.57 -9.77 -19.28
CA ILE A 353 10.18 -9.56 -17.89
C ILE A 353 9.58 -10.86 -17.33
N ALA A 354 10.01 -11.29 -16.15
CA ALA A 354 9.42 -12.44 -15.48
C ALA A 354 7.97 -12.10 -15.05
N LEU A 355 7.00 -12.95 -15.41
CA LEU A 355 5.59 -12.79 -15.04
C LEU A 355 5.08 -14.00 -14.24
N VAL A 356 4.45 -13.71 -13.11
CA VAL A 356 3.63 -14.64 -12.34
C VAL A 356 2.15 -14.32 -12.60
N ASP A 357 1.55 -14.98 -13.58
CA ASP A 357 0.10 -14.89 -13.85
C ASP A 357 -0.65 -15.86 -12.95
N MET A 358 -1.46 -15.33 -12.03
CA MET A 358 -2.18 -16.12 -11.04
C MET A 358 -3.55 -16.62 -11.53
N THR A 359 -3.97 -16.28 -12.77
CA THR A 359 -5.28 -16.64 -13.31
C THR A 359 -5.56 -18.14 -13.25
N GLU A 360 -4.68 -18.94 -13.83
CA GLU A 360 -4.84 -20.40 -13.89
C GLU A 360 -4.57 -21.09 -12.53
N PRO A 361 -3.50 -20.76 -11.78
CA PRO A 361 -3.30 -21.28 -10.43
C PRO A 361 -4.48 -21.05 -9.49
N PHE A 362 -5.12 -19.87 -9.54
CA PHE A 362 -6.27 -19.55 -8.71
C PHE A 362 -7.51 -20.34 -9.15
N ARG A 363 -7.79 -20.41 -10.46
CA ARG A 363 -8.90 -21.21 -11.00
C ARG A 363 -8.84 -22.65 -10.53
N ARG A 364 -7.64 -23.24 -10.53
CA ARG A 364 -7.41 -24.62 -10.07
C ARG A 364 -7.74 -24.80 -8.59
N HIS A 365 -7.20 -23.94 -7.72
CA HIS A 365 -7.46 -24.02 -6.27
C HIS A 365 -8.94 -23.80 -5.93
N GLU A 366 -9.61 -22.90 -6.65
CA GLU A 366 -11.05 -22.66 -6.49
C GLU A 366 -11.91 -23.82 -6.96
N ALA A 367 -11.52 -24.48 -8.05
CA ALA A 367 -12.17 -25.70 -8.53
C ALA A 367 -12.02 -26.87 -7.54
N GLU A 368 -10.94 -26.88 -6.75
CA GLU A 368 -10.69 -27.84 -5.67
C GLU A 368 -11.45 -27.50 -4.36
N GLY A 369 -12.19 -26.37 -4.35
CA GLY A 369 -13.10 -26.00 -3.27
C GLY A 369 -12.55 -24.98 -2.27
N THR A 370 -11.35 -24.42 -2.50
CA THR A 370 -10.80 -23.35 -1.66
C THR A 370 -11.15 -21.99 -2.24
N ARG A 371 -11.96 -21.19 -1.54
CA ARG A 371 -12.25 -19.80 -1.93
C ARG A 371 -11.05 -18.92 -1.61
N LEU A 372 -10.56 -18.16 -2.57
CA LEU A 372 -9.38 -17.31 -2.41
C LEU A 372 -9.72 -15.84 -2.16
N TYR A 373 -10.95 -15.45 -2.49
CA TYR A 373 -11.49 -14.10 -2.27
C TYR A 373 -12.60 -14.12 -1.22
N TRP A 374 -12.86 -12.96 -0.63
CA TRP A 374 -14.09 -12.71 0.11
C TRP A 374 -15.32 -12.84 -0.80
N HIS A 375 -16.50 -13.12 -0.24
CA HIS A 375 -17.67 -13.41 -1.07
C HIS A 375 -18.24 -12.15 -1.71
N TYR A 376 -18.34 -11.05 -0.95
CA TYR A 376 -18.87 -9.78 -1.45
C TYR A 376 -17.76 -8.88 -1.97
N ASP A 377 -16.62 -8.84 -1.29
CA ASP A 377 -15.50 -7.98 -1.65
C ASP A 377 -14.65 -8.57 -2.79
N GLU A 378 -13.94 -7.73 -3.55
CA GLU A 378 -13.03 -8.18 -4.62
C GLU A 378 -11.63 -8.59 -4.11
N HIS A 379 -11.32 -8.29 -2.84
CA HIS A 379 -10.02 -8.59 -2.24
C HIS A 379 -9.87 -10.06 -1.85
N LEU A 380 -8.60 -10.51 -1.85
CA LEU A 380 -8.22 -11.83 -1.37
C LEU A 380 -8.57 -12.01 0.11
N ASN A 381 -8.89 -13.23 0.50
CA ASN A 381 -8.92 -13.64 1.90
C ASN A 381 -7.53 -14.18 2.32
N GLY A 382 -7.38 -14.60 3.57
CA GLY A 382 -6.09 -15.06 4.09
C GLY A 382 -5.44 -16.22 3.31
N ASP A 383 -6.23 -17.11 2.71
CA ASP A 383 -5.72 -18.22 1.90
C ASP A 383 -5.29 -17.74 0.50
N GLY A 384 -6.07 -16.83 -0.11
CA GLY A 384 -5.70 -16.17 -1.37
C GLY A 384 -4.39 -15.40 -1.28
N TYR A 385 -4.22 -14.61 -0.22
CA TYR A 385 -2.97 -13.88 0.02
C TYR A 385 -1.77 -14.83 0.20
N ARG A 386 -1.94 -15.92 0.95
CA ARG A 386 -0.87 -16.90 1.17
C ARG A 386 -0.47 -17.59 -0.12
N LEU A 387 -1.44 -17.98 -0.95
CA LEU A 387 -1.18 -18.58 -2.26
C LEU A 387 -0.47 -17.60 -3.19
N ALA A 388 -0.91 -16.34 -3.25
CA ALA A 388 -0.28 -15.30 -4.06
C ALA A 388 1.21 -15.11 -3.70
N ALA A 389 1.49 -15.00 -2.40
CA ALA A 389 2.86 -14.87 -1.90
C ALA A 389 3.72 -16.11 -2.18
N GLN A 390 3.15 -17.32 -2.04
CA GLN A 390 3.86 -18.56 -2.35
C GLN A 390 4.25 -18.63 -3.84
N LEU A 391 3.32 -18.33 -4.75
CA LEU A 391 3.59 -18.34 -6.20
C LEU A 391 4.69 -17.34 -6.57
N LEU A 392 4.68 -16.15 -5.95
CA LEU A 392 5.74 -15.14 -6.12
C LEU A 392 7.09 -15.65 -5.61
N PHE A 393 7.12 -16.24 -4.42
CA PHE A 393 8.34 -16.74 -3.78
C PHE A 393 8.99 -17.89 -4.55
N ASP A 394 8.18 -18.80 -5.10
CA ASP A 394 8.62 -19.95 -5.89
C ASP A 394 9.19 -19.52 -7.25
N ALA A 395 8.51 -18.56 -7.91
CA ALA A 395 8.98 -17.99 -9.17
C ALA A 395 10.37 -17.36 -9.00
N ASP A 396 10.58 -16.66 -7.89
CA ASP A 396 11.85 -16.02 -7.54
C ASP A 396 12.95 -17.03 -7.16
N GLY A 397 12.62 -18.13 -6.49
CA GLY A 397 13.57 -19.22 -6.22
C GLY A 397 14.07 -19.92 -7.50
N SER A 398 13.22 -20.01 -8.52
CA SER A 398 13.56 -20.65 -9.80
C SER A 398 14.54 -19.86 -10.67
N THR A 399 14.60 -18.53 -10.51
CA THR A 399 15.52 -17.64 -11.24
C THR A 399 16.87 -17.51 -10.54
N ALA A 400 16.93 -17.61 -9.20
CA ALA A 400 18.17 -17.64 -8.43
C ALA A 400 19.06 -18.86 -8.78
N GLY A 401 18.46 -20.01 -9.06
CA GLY A 401 19.16 -21.22 -9.50
C GLY A 401 19.83 -21.15 -10.89
N ARG A 402 19.54 -20.11 -11.69
CA ARG A 402 20.14 -19.90 -13.02
C ARG A 402 21.28 -18.87 -13.04
N ARG A 403 21.64 -18.26 -11.91
CA ARG A 403 22.77 -17.30 -11.82
C ARG A 403 24.11 -17.94 -11.43
N VAL A 404 24.21 -19.27 -11.45
CA VAL A 404 25.46 -20.01 -11.24
C VAL A 404 25.76 -20.84 -12.49
N GLU A 405 26.11 -20.18 -13.60
CA GLU A 405 26.92 -20.76 -14.68
C GLU A 405 27.85 -19.69 -15.27
#